data_AF-A0A7S9DAH4-F1
#
_entry.id   AF-A0A7S9DAH4-F1
#
_cell.length_a   1.000
_cell.length_b   1.000
_cell.length_c   1.000
_cell.angle_alpha   90.00
_cell.angle_beta   90.00
_cell.angle_gamma   90.00
#
_symmetry.space_group_name_H-M   'P 1'
#
loop_
_entity.id
_entity.type
_entity.pdbx_description
1 polymer ?
#
loop_
_entity_poly.entity_id
_entity_poly.type
_entity_poly.pdbx_seq_one_letter_code
_entity_poly.pdbx_strand_id
1 'polypeptide(L)'
;MTKVARAGFFVLACSFLLIGPVTAQPATNAGCTSSASAAGTQTWRCDNGITIVAENGARFELKDANRDGHIDSVELSSKALLVEVPKKPGGNPFKVLTPQAIAAVRGTKWAVDVAEAKTSVFVADGRVGVSRRTPGRGVVLGVGQGVDVEATGPLTVKQWGQPRIDALMARLGL
;
A
#
# COMPACT_ATOMS: atom_id res chain seq x y z
N MET A 1 25.36 78.50 -27.46
CA MET A 1 23.93 78.51 -27.08
C MET A 1 23.31 77.21 -27.57
N THR A 2 22.39 76.67 -26.75
CA THR A 2 21.42 75.58 -27.01
C THR A 2 21.94 74.12 -27.13
N LYS A 3 21.55 73.33 -26.11
CA LYS A 3 21.69 71.88 -25.92
C LYS A 3 20.61 71.11 -26.70
N VAL A 4 20.91 69.91 -27.24
CA VAL A 4 19.96 68.78 -27.41
C VAL A 4 20.81 67.48 -27.50
N ALA A 5 21.03 66.75 -26.40
CA ALA A 5 20.28 65.59 -25.87
C ALA A 5 20.63 64.24 -26.53
N ARG A 6 21.35 63.40 -25.76
CA ARG A 6 21.65 61.98 -26.02
C ARG A 6 20.37 61.14 -25.95
N ALA A 7 20.08 60.36 -26.99
CA ALA A 7 19.09 59.29 -26.96
C ALA A 7 19.83 57.95 -26.79
N GLY A 8 19.82 57.41 -25.57
CA GLY A 8 20.30 56.05 -25.28
C GLY A 8 19.15 55.06 -25.44
N PHE A 9 19.26 54.16 -26.40
CA PHE A 9 18.29 53.10 -26.68
C PHE A 9 18.56 51.92 -25.73
N PHE A 10 17.85 51.85 -24.60
CA PHE A 10 17.90 50.71 -23.68
C PHE A 10 16.88 49.65 -24.14
N VAL A 11 17.35 48.61 -24.80
CA VAL A 11 16.54 47.43 -25.11
C VAL A 11 16.42 46.58 -23.85
N LEU A 12 15.29 46.68 -23.16
CA LEU A 12 14.94 45.82 -22.04
C LEU A 12 14.39 44.50 -22.60
N ALA A 13 15.25 43.48 -22.73
CA ALA A 13 14.84 42.14 -23.08
C ALA A 13 14.16 41.46 -21.87
N CYS A 14 12.82 41.47 -21.85
CA CYS A 14 12.04 40.69 -20.89
C CYS A 14 12.15 39.20 -21.22
N SER A 15 13.02 38.49 -20.53
CA SER A 15 13.09 37.03 -20.53
C SER A 15 11.85 36.44 -19.84
N PHE A 16 10.83 36.08 -20.63
CA PHE A 16 9.70 35.28 -20.17
C PHE A 16 10.17 33.85 -19.89
N LEU A 17 10.34 33.50 -18.61
CA LEU A 17 10.49 32.11 -18.18
C LEU A 17 9.14 31.39 -18.37
N LEU A 18 9.07 30.55 -19.42
CA LEU A 18 7.95 29.65 -19.66
C LEU A 18 7.95 28.55 -18.58
N ILE A 19 7.14 28.72 -17.54
CA ILE A 19 6.82 27.67 -16.58
C ILE A 19 5.83 26.74 -17.29
N GLY A 20 6.34 25.70 -17.94
CA GLY A 20 5.49 24.66 -18.55
C GLY A 20 4.65 23.97 -17.48
N PRO A 21 3.38 23.60 -17.76
CA PRO A 21 2.58 22.84 -16.82
C PRO A 21 3.24 21.47 -16.59
N VAL A 22 3.65 21.20 -15.35
CA VAL A 22 4.02 19.86 -14.91
C VAL A 22 2.77 19.01 -15.00
N THR A 23 2.63 18.25 -16.08
CA THR A 23 1.67 17.16 -16.14
C THR A 23 2.21 16.06 -15.24
N ALA A 24 1.59 15.88 -14.07
CA ALA A 24 1.84 14.71 -13.24
C ALA A 24 1.52 13.46 -14.09
N GLN A 25 2.55 12.69 -14.44
CA GLN A 25 2.35 11.43 -15.16
C GLN A 25 1.47 10.53 -14.29
N PRO A 26 0.41 9.90 -14.84
CA PRO A 26 -0.39 8.97 -14.08
C PRO A 26 0.55 7.89 -13.55
N ALA A 27 0.57 7.68 -12.23
CA ALA A 27 1.26 6.55 -11.64
C ALA A 27 0.72 5.29 -12.31
N THR A 28 1.55 4.60 -13.06
CA THR A 28 1.19 3.30 -13.63
C THR A 28 1.06 2.34 -12.46
N ASN A 29 -0.16 2.07 -12.05
CA ASN A 29 -0.46 1.18 -10.93
C ASN A 29 -0.26 -0.31 -11.28
N ALA A 30 0.73 -0.62 -12.13
CA ALA A 30 1.13 -1.98 -12.56
C ALA A 30 -0.06 -2.94 -12.74
N GLY A 31 -0.99 -2.58 -13.65
CA GLY A 31 -2.16 -3.39 -13.98
C GLY A 31 -3.38 -3.20 -13.06
N CYS A 32 -3.32 -2.32 -12.07
CA CYS A 32 -4.43 -2.11 -11.11
C CYS A 32 -5.28 -0.87 -11.42
N THR A 33 -6.60 -1.05 -11.33
CA THR A 33 -7.59 0.03 -11.43
C THR A 33 -8.24 0.24 -10.07
N SER A 34 -8.34 1.50 -9.64
CA SER A 34 -8.95 1.86 -8.34
C SER A 34 -10.37 2.38 -8.51
N SER A 35 -11.23 2.09 -7.53
CA SER A 35 -12.61 2.55 -7.44
C SER A 35 -12.92 2.89 -5.99
N ALA A 36 -13.58 4.02 -5.75
CA ALA A 36 -14.07 4.37 -4.42
C ALA A 36 -15.38 3.62 -4.11
N SER A 37 -15.58 3.25 -2.85
CA SER A 37 -16.84 2.72 -2.35
C SER A 37 -17.68 3.81 -1.69
N ALA A 38 -18.99 3.58 -1.57
CA ALA A 38 -19.89 4.48 -0.85
C ALA A 38 -19.56 4.57 0.66
N ALA A 39 -18.88 3.56 1.22
CA ALA A 39 -18.42 3.54 2.60
C ALA A 39 -17.08 4.30 2.81
N GLY A 40 -16.56 4.95 1.78
CA GLY A 40 -15.32 5.73 1.85
C GLY A 40 -14.04 4.91 1.75
N THR A 41 -14.13 3.60 1.53
CA THR A 41 -12.97 2.74 1.23
C THR A 41 -12.58 2.83 -0.24
N GLN A 42 -11.35 2.45 -0.57
CA GLN A 42 -10.88 2.37 -1.95
C GLN A 42 -10.56 0.93 -2.33
N THR A 43 -11.17 0.42 -3.39
CA THR A 43 -10.94 -0.93 -3.90
C THR A 43 -10.10 -0.89 -5.17
N TRP A 44 -9.00 -1.61 -5.16
CA TRP A 44 -8.13 -1.85 -6.30
C TRP A 44 -8.37 -3.23 -6.86
N ARG A 45 -8.55 -3.32 -8.17
CA ARG A 45 -8.65 -4.57 -8.92
C ARG A 45 -7.52 -4.60 -9.93
N CYS A 46 -6.68 -5.61 -9.82
CA CYS A 46 -5.54 -5.82 -10.70
C CYS A 46 -5.87 -6.89 -11.75
N ASP A 47 -5.28 -6.75 -12.93
CA ASP A 47 -5.42 -7.66 -14.07
C ASP A 47 -5.07 -9.13 -13.74
N ASN A 48 -4.15 -9.35 -12.79
CA ASN A 48 -3.75 -10.65 -12.30
C ASN A 48 -4.69 -11.26 -11.25
N GLY A 49 -5.88 -10.67 -11.07
CA GLY A 49 -6.94 -11.13 -10.16
C GLY A 49 -6.76 -10.71 -8.71
N ILE A 50 -5.71 -9.97 -8.36
CA ILE A 50 -5.51 -9.44 -7.01
C ILE A 50 -6.54 -8.34 -6.74
N THR A 51 -7.18 -8.41 -5.56
CA THR A 51 -8.07 -7.35 -5.07
C THR A 51 -7.53 -6.80 -3.76
N ILE A 52 -7.51 -5.48 -3.62
CA ILE A 52 -7.09 -4.79 -2.39
C ILE A 52 -8.18 -3.80 -2.00
N VAL A 53 -8.71 -3.93 -0.79
CA VAL A 53 -9.60 -2.92 -0.19
C VAL A 53 -8.81 -2.16 0.86
N ALA A 54 -8.74 -0.84 0.71
CA ALA A 54 -8.04 0.04 1.63
C ALA A 54 -9.04 0.80 2.51
N GLU A 55 -8.78 0.81 3.81
CA GLU A 55 -9.47 1.69 4.76
C GLU A 55 -9.37 3.15 4.31
N ASN A 56 -10.38 3.96 4.63
CA ASN A 56 -10.34 5.39 4.39
C ASN A 56 -9.09 6.03 5.05
N GLY A 57 -8.29 6.74 4.25
CA GLY A 57 -7.07 7.39 4.70
C GLY A 57 -5.86 6.45 4.89
N ALA A 58 -5.94 5.18 4.48
CA ALA A 58 -4.79 4.29 4.47
C ALA A 58 -3.65 4.84 3.58
N ARG A 59 -2.41 4.65 4.04
CA ARG A 59 -1.21 5.08 3.33
C ARG A 59 -0.41 3.87 2.88
N PHE A 60 -0.40 3.63 1.58
CA PHE A 60 0.30 2.49 1.01
C PHE A 60 0.82 2.79 -0.40
N GLU A 61 1.73 1.96 -0.86
CA GLU A 61 2.27 1.98 -2.21
C GLU A 61 2.21 0.57 -2.81
N LEU A 62 1.68 0.47 -4.03
CA LEU A 62 1.73 -0.76 -4.81
C LEU A 62 3.10 -0.88 -5.47
N LYS A 63 3.70 -2.07 -5.40
CA LYS A 63 5.04 -2.33 -5.91
C LYS A 63 5.04 -3.52 -6.87
N ASP A 64 5.66 -3.29 -8.02
CA ASP A 64 6.11 -4.33 -8.94
C ASP A 64 7.64 -4.43 -8.79
N ALA A 65 8.09 -5.22 -7.82
CA ALA A 65 9.51 -5.30 -7.49
C ALA A 65 10.31 -6.07 -8.55
N ASN A 66 9.67 -7.00 -9.25
CA ASN A 66 10.29 -7.84 -10.27
C ASN A 66 10.24 -7.22 -11.68
N ARG A 67 9.44 -6.16 -11.87
CA ARG A 67 9.22 -5.40 -13.12
C ARG A 67 8.55 -6.20 -14.24
N ASP A 68 7.63 -7.10 -13.89
CA ASP A 68 6.86 -7.89 -14.85
C ASP A 68 5.55 -7.21 -15.32
N GLY A 69 5.27 -6.01 -14.82
CA GLY A 69 4.07 -5.25 -15.12
C GLY A 69 2.91 -5.49 -14.15
N HIS A 70 3.07 -6.41 -13.19
CA HIS A 70 2.08 -6.74 -12.17
C HIS A 70 2.60 -6.49 -10.76
N ILE A 71 1.72 -6.05 -9.87
CA ILE A 71 2.08 -5.89 -8.47
C ILE A 71 2.43 -7.24 -7.82
N ASP A 72 3.52 -7.29 -7.08
CA ASP A 72 3.94 -8.44 -6.28
C ASP A 72 4.02 -8.11 -4.78
N SER A 73 3.90 -6.83 -4.45
CA SER A 73 3.91 -6.38 -3.07
C SER A 73 3.17 -5.07 -2.84
N VAL A 74 2.81 -4.84 -1.57
CA VAL A 74 2.27 -3.58 -1.08
C VAL A 74 3.09 -3.13 0.13
N GLU A 75 3.58 -1.90 0.10
CA GLU A 75 4.18 -1.25 1.26
C GLU A 75 3.08 -0.47 2.00
N LEU A 76 2.67 -0.91 3.17
CA LEU A 76 1.62 -0.29 3.99
C LEU A 76 2.23 0.38 5.22
N SER A 77 1.96 1.67 5.39
CA SER A 77 2.54 2.48 6.48
C SER A 77 1.53 2.95 7.53
N SER A 78 0.23 2.91 7.24
CA SER A 78 -0.82 3.34 8.16
C SER A 78 -2.18 2.74 7.77
N LYS A 79 -3.00 2.43 8.78
CA LYS A 79 -4.36 1.87 8.67
C LYS A 79 -4.39 0.46 8.09
N ALA A 80 -5.57 0.01 7.67
CA ALA A 80 -5.81 -1.35 7.25
C ALA A 80 -5.97 -1.53 5.73
N LEU A 81 -5.51 -2.70 5.28
CA LEU A 81 -5.83 -3.29 3.97
C LEU A 81 -6.46 -4.66 4.16
N LEU A 82 -7.45 -4.99 3.33
CA LEU A 82 -7.86 -6.36 3.05
C LEU A 82 -7.36 -6.74 1.67
N VAL A 83 -6.58 -7.80 1.59
CA VAL A 83 -5.96 -8.27 0.35
C VAL A 83 -6.45 -9.66 0.03
N GLU A 84 -6.89 -9.86 -1.20
CA GLU A 84 -7.26 -11.16 -1.75
C GLU A 84 -6.36 -11.47 -2.94
N VAL A 85 -5.54 -12.50 -2.79
CA VAL A 85 -4.62 -12.99 -3.83
C VAL A 85 -5.15 -14.33 -4.33
N PRO A 86 -5.29 -14.53 -5.65
CA PRO A 86 -5.65 -15.83 -6.21
C PRO A 86 -4.62 -16.91 -5.86
N LYS A 87 -5.07 -18.16 -5.72
CA LYS A 87 -4.16 -19.31 -5.51
C LYS A 87 -3.25 -19.48 -6.72
N LYS A 88 -1.94 -19.50 -6.49
CA LYS A 88 -0.91 -19.72 -7.50
C LYS A 88 -0.04 -20.91 -7.07
N PRO A 89 0.03 -22.00 -7.85
CA PRO A 89 0.77 -23.21 -7.48
C PRO A 89 2.30 -23.05 -7.52
N GLY A 90 2.82 -21.87 -7.87
CA GLY A 90 4.26 -21.58 -7.91
C GLY A 90 4.55 -20.08 -7.96
N GLY A 91 5.82 -19.73 -8.11
CA GLY A 91 6.29 -18.35 -8.21
C GLY A 91 6.56 -17.64 -6.87
N ASN A 92 6.89 -16.36 -7.00
CA ASN A 92 7.16 -15.49 -5.85
C ASN A 92 5.86 -15.26 -5.04
N PRO A 93 5.93 -15.30 -3.70
CA PRO A 93 4.78 -14.98 -2.88
C PRO A 93 4.44 -13.50 -3.00
N PHE A 94 3.15 -13.18 -2.95
CA PHE A 94 2.71 -11.80 -2.79
C PHE A 94 2.94 -11.35 -1.35
N LYS A 95 3.39 -10.11 -1.14
CA LYS A 95 3.78 -9.61 0.20
C LYS A 95 3.06 -8.31 0.55
N VAL A 96 2.63 -8.18 1.80
CA VAL A 96 2.43 -6.85 2.41
C VAL A 96 3.57 -6.60 3.38
N LEU A 97 4.27 -5.50 3.16
CA LEU A 97 5.36 -5.01 3.98
C LEU A 97 4.84 -3.85 4.81
N THR A 98 5.11 -3.89 6.11
CA THR A 98 4.74 -2.85 7.09
C THR A 98 5.96 -2.51 7.93
N PRO A 99 6.01 -1.39 8.67
CA PRO A 99 7.20 -1.02 9.43
C PRO A 99 7.69 -2.16 10.35
N GLN A 100 6.77 -2.93 10.94
CA GLN A 100 7.07 -3.99 11.90
C GLN A 100 7.17 -5.38 11.27
N ALA A 101 6.43 -5.66 10.19
CA ALA A 101 6.22 -7.03 9.69
C ALA A 101 6.28 -7.16 8.17
N ILE A 102 6.64 -8.37 7.73
CA ILE A 102 6.42 -8.85 6.36
C ILE A 102 5.43 -9.99 6.47
N ALA A 103 4.35 -9.92 5.69
CA ALA A 103 3.39 -10.99 5.61
C ALA A 103 3.19 -11.42 4.15
N ALA A 104 3.34 -12.72 3.91
CA ALA A 104 3.57 -13.29 2.59
C ALA A 104 2.63 -14.47 2.33
N VAL A 105 2.07 -14.53 1.10
CA VAL A 105 1.00 -15.46 0.73
C VAL A 105 1.19 -16.07 -0.65
N ARG A 106 0.55 -17.22 -0.87
CA ARG A 106 0.41 -17.88 -2.19
C ARG A 106 -1.06 -18.27 -2.47
N GLY A 107 -1.97 -17.31 -2.27
CA GLY A 107 -3.41 -17.53 -2.42
C GLY A 107 -4.13 -17.46 -1.09
N THR A 108 -4.60 -16.28 -0.71
CA THR A 108 -5.13 -16.01 0.64
C THR A 108 -5.94 -14.72 0.61
N LYS A 109 -7.02 -14.69 1.39
CA LYS A 109 -7.73 -13.48 1.78
C LYS A 109 -7.39 -13.12 3.21
N TRP A 110 -6.82 -11.95 3.42
CA TRP A 110 -6.24 -11.59 4.71
C TRP A 110 -6.16 -10.08 4.89
N ALA A 111 -6.17 -9.65 6.15
CA ALA A 111 -6.12 -8.24 6.51
C ALA A 111 -4.80 -7.91 7.23
N VAL A 112 -4.30 -6.72 6.96
CA VAL A 112 -3.14 -6.12 7.63
C VAL A 112 -3.55 -4.77 8.14
N ASP A 113 -3.36 -4.51 9.42
CA ASP A 113 -3.65 -3.24 10.07
C ASP A 113 -2.38 -2.69 10.71
N VAL A 114 -1.99 -1.49 10.29
CA VAL A 114 -0.82 -0.78 10.85
C VAL A 114 -1.32 0.33 11.77
N ALA A 115 -1.03 0.13 13.05
CA ALA A 115 -1.06 1.16 14.09
C ALA A 115 0.38 1.56 14.47
N GLU A 116 0.57 2.71 15.13
CA GLU A 116 1.87 3.36 15.33
C GLU A 116 3.04 2.39 15.61
N ALA A 117 2.93 1.54 16.63
CA ALA A 117 4.01 0.63 17.05
C ALA A 117 3.71 -0.85 16.73
N LYS A 118 2.66 -1.17 15.98
CA LYS A 118 2.14 -2.53 15.84
C LYS A 118 1.53 -2.81 14.47
N THR A 119 1.94 -3.92 13.88
CA THR A 119 1.23 -4.52 12.75
C THR A 119 0.37 -5.67 13.23
N SER A 120 -0.92 -5.63 12.96
CA SER A 120 -1.83 -6.75 13.19
C SER A 120 -2.09 -7.45 11.86
N VAL A 121 -2.01 -8.78 11.85
CA VAL A 121 -2.32 -9.60 10.66
C VAL A 121 -3.41 -10.59 11.00
N PHE A 122 -4.44 -10.69 10.15
CA PHE A 122 -5.58 -11.61 10.30
C PHE A 122 -5.86 -12.36 9.01
N VAL A 123 -6.23 -13.64 9.11
CA VAL A 123 -6.53 -14.49 7.96
C VAL A 123 -8.02 -14.79 7.88
N ALA A 124 -8.65 -14.33 6.81
CA ALA A 124 -10.06 -14.63 6.52
C ALA A 124 -10.21 -15.95 5.72
N ASP A 125 -9.31 -16.22 4.78
CA ASP A 125 -9.23 -17.49 4.04
C ASP A 125 -7.77 -17.81 3.66
N GLY A 126 -7.41 -19.09 3.66
CA GLY A 126 -6.07 -19.55 3.28
C GLY A 126 -5.05 -19.55 4.42
N ARG A 127 -3.80 -19.19 4.12
CA ARG A 127 -2.67 -19.21 5.08
C ARG A 127 -1.67 -18.10 4.79
N VAL A 128 -1.22 -17.42 5.84
CA VAL A 128 -0.24 -16.32 5.75
C VAL A 128 1.00 -16.67 6.54
N GLY A 129 2.17 -16.55 5.93
CA GLY A 129 3.43 -16.52 6.67
C GLY A 129 3.72 -15.10 7.14
N VAL A 130 4.01 -14.91 8.42
CA VAL A 130 4.31 -13.60 9.02
C VAL A 130 5.66 -13.62 9.71
N SER A 131 6.51 -12.64 9.43
CA SER A 131 7.79 -12.44 10.10
C SER A 131 8.02 -10.96 10.38
N ARG A 132 9.04 -10.66 11.18
CA ARG A 132 9.58 -9.31 11.27
C ARG A 132 10.39 -8.98 10.01
N ARG A 133 10.68 -7.69 9.82
CA ARG A 133 11.68 -7.23 8.82
C ARG A 133 13.10 -7.63 9.21
N THR A 134 13.38 -7.66 10.50
CA THR A 134 14.65 -8.14 11.02
C THR A 134 14.73 -9.67 10.90
N PRO A 135 15.94 -10.23 10.70
CA PRO A 135 16.12 -11.68 10.66
C PRO A 135 15.57 -12.36 11.91
N GLY A 136 14.85 -13.47 11.73
CA GLY A 136 14.26 -14.22 12.84
C GLY A 136 13.24 -15.25 12.37
N ARG A 137 12.73 -16.05 13.31
CA ARG A 137 11.67 -17.04 13.02
C ARG A 137 10.33 -16.33 12.81
N GLY A 138 9.69 -16.65 11.69
CA GLY A 138 8.29 -16.28 11.43
C GLY A 138 7.31 -17.30 12.01
N VAL A 139 6.03 -16.99 11.87
CA VAL A 139 4.89 -17.86 12.19
C VAL A 139 3.99 -18.02 10.97
N VAL A 140 3.18 -19.07 10.94
CA VAL A 140 2.15 -19.26 9.92
C VAL A 140 0.79 -19.18 10.59
N LEU A 141 -0.09 -18.38 9.99
CA LEU A 141 -1.47 -18.19 10.42
C LEU A 141 -2.40 -18.95 9.48
N GLY A 142 -3.41 -19.61 10.04
CA GLY A 142 -4.55 -20.16 9.32
C GLY A 142 -5.82 -19.33 9.52
N VAL A 143 -6.93 -19.79 8.93
CA VAL A 143 -8.22 -19.11 8.98
C VAL A 143 -8.68 -18.80 10.41
N GLY A 144 -9.16 -17.57 10.62
CA GLY A 144 -9.63 -17.07 11.92
C GLY A 144 -8.51 -16.72 12.89
N GLN A 145 -7.26 -17.00 12.55
CA GLN A 145 -6.10 -16.65 13.36
C GLN A 145 -5.58 -15.27 12.98
N GLY A 146 -4.92 -14.65 13.96
CA GLY A 146 -4.10 -13.49 13.73
C GLY A 146 -2.93 -13.40 14.69
N VAL A 147 -2.05 -12.45 14.40
CA VAL A 147 -0.87 -12.14 15.19
C VAL A 147 -0.70 -10.63 15.27
N ASP A 148 -0.21 -10.19 16.42
CA ASP A 148 0.21 -8.82 16.67
C ASP A 148 1.75 -8.80 16.63
N VAL A 149 2.32 -8.00 15.74
CA VAL A 149 3.76 -7.86 15.54
C VAL A 149 4.20 -6.49 16.06
N GLU A 150 4.92 -6.52 17.17
CA GLU A 150 5.61 -5.38 17.76
C GLU A 150 7.11 -5.47 17.49
N ALA A 151 7.85 -4.41 17.82
CA ALA A 151 9.29 -4.32 17.58
C ALA A 151 10.08 -5.50 18.19
N THR A 152 9.66 -5.98 19.36
CA THR A 152 10.31 -7.07 20.09
C THR A 152 9.28 -8.09 20.59
N GLY A 153 9.74 -9.15 21.27
CA GLY A 153 8.87 -10.17 21.85
C GLY A 153 8.49 -11.32 20.91
N PRO A 154 7.81 -12.36 21.43
CA PRO A 154 7.42 -13.53 20.64
C PRO A 154 6.25 -13.22 19.70
N LEU A 155 6.28 -13.80 18.49
CA LEU A 155 5.13 -13.79 17.59
C LEU A 155 4.11 -14.83 18.10
N THR A 156 3.04 -14.35 18.73
CA THR A 156 2.03 -15.22 19.34
C THR A 156 0.79 -15.32 18.47
N VAL A 157 0.59 -16.48 17.84
CA VAL A 157 -0.61 -16.76 17.04
C VAL A 157 -1.81 -16.94 17.96
N LYS A 158 -2.92 -16.28 17.66
CA LYS A 158 -4.16 -16.34 18.44
C LYS A 158 -5.35 -16.54 17.51
N GLN A 159 -6.36 -17.28 17.97
CA GLN A 159 -7.69 -17.19 17.37
C GLN A 159 -8.28 -15.82 17.73
N TRP A 160 -8.67 -15.03 16.73
CA TRP A 160 -9.30 -13.74 16.99
C TRP A 160 -10.78 -13.94 17.31
N GLY A 161 -11.25 -13.26 18.35
CA GLY A 161 -12.68 -13.24 18.67
C GLY A 161 -13.47 -12.44 17.64
N GLN A 162 -14.72 -12.83 17.39
CA GLN A 162 -15.59 -12.20 16.39
C GLN A 162 -15.67 -10.67 16.51
N PRO A 163 -15.80 -10.07 17.72
CA PRO A 163 -15.86 -8.61 17.84
C PRO A 163 -14.64 -7.88 17.28
N ARG A 164 -13.45 -8.48 17.41
CA ARG A 164 -12.21 -7.91 16.85
C ARG A 164 -12.19 -8.00 15.33
N ILE A 165 -12.70 -9.10 14.79
CA ILE A 165 -12.80 -9.33 13.34
C ILE A 165 -13.79 -8.32 12.75
N ASP A 166 -14.99 -8.21 13.33
CA ASP A 166 -16.04 -7.31 12.86
C ASP A 166 -15.58 -5.84 12.89
N ALA A 167 -14.91 -5.42 13.96
CA ALA A 167 -14.37 -4.06 14.06
C ALA A 167 -13.34 -3.74 12.97
N LEU A 168 -12.52 -4.71 12.58
CA LEU A 168 -11.57 -4.55 11.48
C LEU A 168 -12.28 -4.53 10.13
N MET A 169 -13.21 -5.46 9.89
CA MET A 169 -13.93 -5.57 8.63
C MET A 169 -14.84 -4.36 8.37
N ALA A 170 -15.46 -3.80 9.41
CA ALA A 170 -16.28 -2.59 9.30
C ALA A 170 -15.47 -1.39 8.78
N ARG A 171 -14.21 -1.23 9.22
CA ARG A 171 -13.29 -0.20 8.70
C ARG A 171 -12.94 -0.41 7.22
N LEU A 172 -13.05 -1.65 6.76
CA LEU A 172 -12.81 -2.08 5.39
C LEU A 172 -14.11 -2.12 4.56
N GLY A 173 -15.24 -1.67 5.12
CA GLY A 173 -16.52 -1.58 4.45
C GLY A 173 -17.22 -2.93 4.24
N LEU A 174 -16.93 -3.90 5.12
CA LEU A 174 -17.50 -5.25 5.13
C LEU A 174 -18.20 -5.57 6.44
#